data_AF-A0A9X2J5J0-F1
#
_entry.id   AF-A0A9X2J5J0-F1
#
_cell.length_a   1.000
_cell.length_b   1.000
_cell.length_c   1.000
_cell.angle_alpha   90.00
_cell.angle_beta   90.00
_cell.angle_gamma   90.00
#
_symmetry.space_group_name_H-M   'P 1'
#
loop_
_entity.id
_entity.type
_entity.pdbx_description
1 polymer ?
#
loop_
_entity_poly.entity_id
_entity_poly.type
_entity_poly.pdbx_seq_one_letter_code
_entity_poly.pdbx_strand_id
1 'polypeptide(L)'
;MRGANRSWIRNVMVAIDQLGNAIAGGNPDATISARCGYFSRVIETPFRRYWRFLERVINTTLQPIDGPDHCYQSYLWDRAEKHEEGSDYMRALLGVIVILVCIPVGLIIRFYIIIFPGARWKKGTK
;
A
#
# COMPACT_ATOMS: atom_id res chain seq x y z
N MET A 1 -19.31 -8.35 -0.66
CA MET A 1 -19.33 -8.05 -2.11
C MET A 1 -19.34 -6.53 -2.27
N ARG A 2 -18.20 -5.92 -2.67
CA ARG A 2 -18.04 -4.46 -2.77
C ARG A 2 -18.46 -3.97 -4.16
N GLY A 3 -19.29 -2.93 -4.22
CA GLY A 3 -19.97 -2.41 -5.41
C GLY A 3 -19.04 -2.05 -6.57
N ALA A 4 -19.44 -2.49 -7.76
CA ALA A 4 -18.77 -2.29 -9.04
C ALA A 4 -18.93 -0.84 -9.52
N ASN A 5 -18.07 0.06 -9.08
CA ASN A 5 -17.76 1.29 -9.82
C ASN A 5 -16.39 1.84 -9.44
N ARG A 6 -15.38 0.99 -9.60
CA ARG A 6 -13.97 1.27 -9.40
C ARG A 6 -13.31 0.84 -10.72
N SER A 7 -12.55 1.72 -11.38
CA SER A 7 -12.01 1.46 -12.72
C SER A 7 -11.31 0.10 -12.78
N TRP A 8 -11.46 -0.64 -13.89
CA TRP A 8 -10.88 -1.98 -14.06
C TRP A 8 -9.38 -2.02 -13.68
N ILE A 9 -8.63 -1.01 -14.12
CA ILE A 9 -7.20 -0.83 -13.79
C ILE A 9 -6.97 -0.84 -12.28
N ARG A 10 -7.81 -0.14 -11.52
CA ARG A 10 -7.67 -0.04 -10.07
C ARG A 10 -7.94 -1.38 -9.37
N ASN A 11 -8.87 -2.18 -9.88
CA ASN A 11 -9.10 -3.52 -9.33
C ASN A 11 -7.91 -4.44 -9.61
N VAL A 12 -7.33 -4.35 -10.81
CA VAL A 12 -6.08 -5.07 -11.16
C VAL A 12 -4.94 -4.66 -10.21
N MET A 13 -4.74 -3.36 -9.97
CA MET A 13 -3.71 -2.88 -9.05
C MET A 13 -3.91 -3.38 -7.61
N VAL A 14 -5.15 -3.41 -7.12
CA VAL A 14 -5.47 -3.97 -5.80
C VAL A 14 -5.17 -5.47 -5.74
N ALA A 15 -5.53 -6.23 -6.78
CA ALA A 15 -5.25 -7.66 -6.84
C ALA A 15 -3.75 -7.96 -6.87
N ILE A 16 -2.95 -7.14 -7.57
CA ILE A 16 -1.49 -7.25 -7.58
C ILE A 16 -0.90 -6.97 -6.18
N ASP A 17 -1.41 -5.95 -5.49
CA ASP A 17 -1.00 -5.62 -4.11
C ASP A 17 -1.35 -6.78 -3.15
N GLN A 18 -2.56 -7.32 -3.23
CA GLN A 18 -3.00 -8.52 -2.50
C GLN A 18 -2.12 -9.75 -2.78
N LEU A 19 -1.77 -10.00 -4.05
CA LEU A 19 -0.86 -11.08 -4.43
C LEU A 19 0.51 -10.92 -3.78
N GLY A 20 1.07 -9.70 -3.82
CA GLY A 20 2.34 -9.40 -3.15
C GLY A 20 2.26 -9.64 -1.64
N ASN A 21 1.14 -9.29 -1.01
CA ASN A 21 0.91 -9.53 0.41
C ASN A 21 0.87 -11.04 0.74
N ALA A 22 0.15 -11.82 -0.07
CA ALA A 22 0.05 -13.27 0.09
C ALA A 22 1.42 -13.97 -0.07
N ILE A 23 2.19 -13.58 -1.09
CA ILE A 23 3.57 -14.08 -1.30
C ILE A 23 4.44 -13.79 -0.08
N ALA A 24 4.25 -12.64 0.57
CA ALA A 24 4.97 -12.23 1.77
C ALA A 24 4.30 -12.69 3.08
N GLY A 25 3.56 -13.80 3.04
CA GLY A 25 2.96 -14.44 4.22
C GLY A 25 1.95 -13.58 4.97
N GLY A 26 1.20 -12.75 4.26
CA GLY A 26 0.05 -12.01 4.78
C GLY A 26 -1.27 -12.59 4.31
N ASN A 27 -2.37 -12.07 4.86
CA ASN A 27 -3.73 -12.43 4.43
C ASN A 27 -3.95 -12.07 2.94
N PRO A 28 -4.34 -13.03 2.08
CA PRO A 28 -4.55 -12.79 0.64
C PRO A 28 -5.68 -11.81 0.33
N ASP A 29 -6.63 -11.60 1.24
CA ASP A 29 -7.71 -10.62 1.06
C ASP A 29 -7.28 -9.19 1.45
N ALA A 30 -6.13 -9.03 2.12
CA ALA A 30 -5.58 -7.74 2.52
C ALA A 30 -4.44 -7.28 1.59
N THR A 31 -4.35 -5.98 1.35
CA THR A 31 -3.21 -5.36 0.66
C THR A 31 -1.98 -5.20 1.57
N ILE A 32 -0.78 -5.17 0.99
CA ILE A 32 0.47 -4.74 1.65
C ILE A 32 0.27 -3.35 2.26
N SER A 33 -0.37 -2.44 1.52
CA SER A 33 -0.65 -1.07 1.97
C SER A 33 -1.48 -1.05 3.25
N ALA A 34 -2.58 -1.81 3.31
CA ALA A 34 -3.41 -1.95 4.50
C ALA A 34 -2.65 -2.63 5.66
N ARG A 35 -1.91 -3.72 5.39
CA ARG A 35 -1.08 -4.41 6.38
C ARG A 35 -0.04 -3.48 7.01
N CYS A 36 0.66 -2.70 6.20
CA CYS A 36 1.64 -1.71 6.68
C CYS A 36 0.96 -0.65 7.54
N GLY A 37 -0.18 -0.11 7.09
CA GLY A 37 -0.94 0.89 7.86
C GLY A 37 -1.45 0.37 9.19
N TYR A 38 -1.85 -0.90 9.26
CA TYR A 38 -2.29 -1.55 10.50
C TYR A 38 -1.14 -1.70 11.50
N PHE A 39 -0.03 -2.33 11.13
CA PHE A 39 1.08 -2.59 12.05
C PHE A 39 1.91 -1.34 12.40
N SER A 40 1.84 -0.28 11.59
CA SER A 40 2.54 0.96 11.88
C SER A 40 1.80 1.87 12.87
N ARG A 41 0.46 1.82 12.90
CA ARG A 41 -0.40 2.79 13.62
C ARG A 41 -1.43 2.19 14.59
N VAL A 42 -1.86 0.94 14.40
CA VAL A 42 -3.04 0.40 15.10
C VAL A 42 -2.64 -0.53 16.23
N ILE A 43 -1.86 -1.56 15.92
CA ILE A 43 -1.43 -2.56 16.92
C ILE A 43 0.00 -2.27 17.39
N GLU A 44 0.29 -2.57 18.65
CA GLU A 44 1.66 -2.56 19.18
C GLU A 44 2.38 -3.83 18.74
N THR A 45 3.59 -3.65 18.19
CA THR A 45 4.45 -4.75 17.75
C THR A 45 5.92 -4.37 17.96
N PRO A 46 6.80 -5.31 18.35
CA PRO A 46 8.24 -5.06 18.43
C PRO A 46 8.85 -4.51 17.14
N PHE A 47 8.22 -4.81 15.99
CA PHE A 47 8.71 -4.45 14.66
C PHE A 47 8.06 -3.17 14.12
N ARG A 48 7.41 -2.37 14.96
CA ARG A 48 6.70 -1.15 14.54
C ARG A 48 7.59 -0.18 13.75
N ARG A 49 8.89 -0.11 14.04
CA ARG A 49 9.84 0.71 13.26
C ARG A 49 9.98 0.24 11.81
N TYR A 50 10.05 -1.07 11.60
CA TYR A 50 10.07 -1.67 10.26
C TYR A 50 8.77 -1.37 9.50
N TRP A 51 7.61 -1.54 10.15
CA TRP A 51 6.32 -1.24 9.53
C TRP A 51 6.17 0.26 9.18
N ARG A 52 6.62 1.16 10.06
CA ARG A 52 6.65 2.61 9.78
C ARG A 52 7.60 2.97 8.63
N PHE A 53 8.70 2.24 8.48
CA PHE A 53 9.61 2.43 7.36
C PHE A 53 8.93 2.04 6.04
N LEU A 54 8.32 0.84 5.97
CA LEU A 54 7.59 0.42 4.77
C LEU A 54 6.41 1.34 4.44
N GLU A 55 5.62 1.71 5.45
CA GLU A 55 4.55 2.68 5.29
C GLU A 55 5.08 3.99 4.68
N ARG A 56 6.21 4.51 5.17
CA ARG A 56 6.80 5.74 4.64
C ARG A 56 7.20 5.57 3.18
N VAL A 57 7.86 4.47 2.82
CA VAL A 57 8.26 4.18 1.44
C VAL A 57 7.03 4.17 0.51
N ILE A 58 5.98 3.45 0.88
CA ILE A 58 4.76 3.32 0.07
C ILE A 58 4.04 4.66 -0.01
N ASN A 59 3.84 5.33 1.13
CA ASN A 59 3.17 6.64 1.18
C ASN A 59 3.93 7.66 0.33
N THR A 60 5.26 7.76 0.44
CA THR A 60 6.05 8.70 -0.39
C THR A 60 5.96 8.36 -1.88
N THR A 61 5.85 7.09 -2.23
CA THR A 61 5.72 6.64 -3.62
C THR A 61 4.39 7.05 -4.22
N LEU A 62 3.30 6.86 -3.48
CA LEU A 62 1.92 7.05 -3.97
C LEU A 62 1.35 8.44 -3.67
N GLN A 63 1.95 9.20 -2.74
CA GLN A 63 1.48 10.53 -2.34
C GLN A 63 1.14 11.47 -3.49
N PRO A 64 1.92 11.53 -4.60
CA PRO A 64 1.60 12.44 -5.69
C PRO A 64 0.23 12.20 -6.36
N ILE A 65 -0.31 10.97 -6.31
CA ILE A 65 -1.60 10.60 -6.90
C ILE A 65 -2.68 10.30 -5.86
N ASP A 66 -2.33 9.69 -4.72
CA ASP A 66 -3.31 9.19 -3.75
C ASP A 66 -3.53 10.14 -2.58
N GLY A 67 -2.61 11.08 -2.36
CA GLY A 67 -2.59 11.99 -1.23
C GLY A 67 -1.87 11.42 0.00
N PRO A 68 -1.97 12.10 1.14
CA PRO A 68 -1.30 11.68 2.36
C PRO A 68 -1.92 10.38 2.92
N ASP A 69 -1.11 9.65 3.70
CA ASP A 69 -1.53 8.50 4.51
C ASP A 69 -2.17 7.33 3.74
N HIS A 70 -1.75 7.07 2.50
CA HIS A 70 -2.27 5.99 1.65
C HIS A 70 -2.40 4.64 2.39
N CYS A 71 -1.36 4.18 3.09
CA CYS A 71 -1.38 2.91 3.80
C CYS A 71 -2.44 2.87 4.91
N TYR A 72 -2.52 3.93 5.71
CA TYR A 72 -3.48 4.00 6.80
C TYR A 72 -4.92 4.09 6.27
N GLN A 73 -5.15 4.88 5.21
CA GLN A 73 -6.46 4.92 4.55
C GLN A 73 -6.84 3.56 3.95
N SER A 74 -5.87 2.84 3.38
CA SER A 74 -6.07 1.48 2.88
C SER A 74 -6.49 0.53 4.01
N TYR A 75 -5.84 0.60 5.17
CA TYR A 75 -6.29 -0.12 6.36
C TYR A 75 -7.72 0.26 6.76
N LEU A 76 -8.06 1.55 6.80
CA LEU A 76 -9.40 1.99 7.18
C LEU A 76 -10.50 1.45 6.26
N TRP A 77 -10.18 1.26 4.97
CA TRP A 77 -11.07 0.63 3.98
C TRP A 77 -11.15 -0.88 4.11
N ASP A 78 -10.15 -1.52 4.72
CA ASP A 78 -10.02 -2.97 4.89
C ASP A 78 -10.11 -3.44 6.35
N ARG A 79 -10.71 -2.64 7.24
CA ARG A 79 -10.80 -2.94 8.69
C ARG A 79 -11.43 -4.28 9.06
N ALA A 80 -12.22 -4.87 8.16
CA ALA A 80 -12.83 -6.17 8.39
C ALA A 80 -11.84 -7.33 8.15
N GLU A 81 -10.75 -7.08 7.42
CA GLU A 81 -9.74 -8.07 7.11
C GLU A 81 -8.76 -8.26 8.27
N LYS A 82 -8.29 -9.51 8.43
CA LYS A 82 -7.21 -9.80 9.37
C LYS A 82 -5.86 -9.41 8.76
N HIS A 83 -4.96 -8.90 9.58
CA HIS A 83 -3.59 -8.61 9.18
C HIS A 83 -2.61 -9.48 9.97
N GLU A 84 -1.70 -10.12 9.26
CA GLU A 84 -0.73 -11.05 9.83
C GLU A 84 0.67 -10.44 9.73
N GLU A 85 1.48 -10.54 10.79
CA GLU A 85 2.86 -10.01 10.72
C GLU A 85 3.74 -10.83 9.78
N GLY A 86 3.48 -12.13 9.65
CA GLY A 86 4.37 -13.09 8.99
C GLY A 86 5.62 -13.39 9.82
N SER A 87 6.39 -14.39 9.39
CA SER A 87 7.68 -14.71 10.01
C SER A 87 8.75 -13.68 9.65
N ASP A 88 9.90 -13.71 10.34
CA ASP A 88 11.05 -12.84 10.08
C ASP A 88 11.48 -12.88 8.61
N TYR A 89 11.55 -14.09 8.03
CA TYR A 89 11.84 -14.29 6.62
C TYR A 89 10.80 -13.62 5.71
N MET A 90 9.52 -13.79 6.02
CA MET A 90 8.43 -13.20 5.21
C MET A 90 8.41 -11.67 5.30
N ARG A 91 8.81 -11.09 6.43
CA ARG A 91 9.00 -9.64 6.56
C ARG A 91 10.23 -9.16 5.79
N ALA A 92 11.33 -9.90 5.80
CA ALA A 92 12.46 -9.56 4.94
C ALA A 92 12.04 -9.58 3.46
N LEU A 93 11.32 -10.61 3.02
CA LEU A 93 10.77 -10.72 1.67
C LEU A 93 9.79 -9.56 1.35
N LEU A 94 8.88 -9.23 2.26
CA LEU A 94 7.98 -8.09 2.10
C LEU A 94 8.76 -6.79 1.87
N GLY A 95 9.81 -6.56 2.65
CA GLY A 95 10.66 -5.38 2.51
C GLY A 95 11.32 -5.31 1.14
N VAL A 96 11.85 -6.44 0.64
CA VAL A 96 12.42 -6.53 -0.70
C VAL A 96 11.37 -6.23 -1.78
N ILE A 97 10.19 -6.84 -1.69
CA ILE A 97 9.08 -6.59 -2.63
C ILE A 97 8.72 -5.10 -2.65
N VAL A 98 8.51 -4.49 -1.48
CA VAL A 98 8.14 -3.07 -1.37
C VAL A 98 9.20 -2.18 -2.01
N ILE A 99 10.49 -2.38 -1.70
CA ILE A 99 11.56 -1.54 -2.26
C ILE A 99 11.67 -1.72 -3.77
N LEU A 100 11.68 -2.96 -4.26
CA LEU A 100 11.81 -3.25 -5.69
C LEU A 100 10.62 -2.73 -6.51
N VAL A 101 9.41 -2.73 -5.95
CA VAL A 101 8.21 -2.26 -6.65
C VAL A 101 8.05 -0.74 -6.53
N CYS A 102 8.28 -0.16 -5.35
CA CYS A 102 8.06 1.26 -5.12
C CYS A 102 9.04 2.16 -5.88
N ILE A 103 10.27 1.72 -6.15
CA ILE A 103 11.24 2.48 -6.96
C ILE A 103 10.72 2.74 -8.39
N PRO A 104 10.43 1.72 -9.22
CA PRO A 104 9.93 1.92 -10.58
C PRO A 104 8.54 2.56 -10.59
N VAL A 105 7.63 2.16 -9.70
CA VAL A 105 6.29 2.79 -9.59
C VAL A 105 6.43 4.28 -9.27
N GLY A 106 7.34 4.64 -8.37
CA GLY A 106 7.60 6.03 -8.01
C GLY A 106 8.15 6.86 -9.17
N LEU A 107 8.97 6.27 -10.05
CA LEU A 107 9.45 6.93 -11.25
C LEU A 107 8.33 7.11 -12.27
N ILE A 108 7.53 6.06 -12.50
CA ILE A 108 6.38 6.08 -13.41
C ILE A 108 5.36 7.13 -12.98
N ILE A 109 5.01 7.18 -11.69
CA ILE A 109 4.06 8.17 -11.15
C ILE A 109 4.58 9.59 -11.35
N ARG A 110 5.86 9.84 -11.06
CA ARG A 110 6.46 11.17 -11.23
C ARG A 110 6.46 11.59 -12.71
N PHE A 111 6.84 10.70 -13.60
CA PHE A 111 6.79 10.94 -15.04
C PHE A 111 5.35 11.19 -15.52
N TYR A 112 4.41 10.34 -15.10
CA TYR A 112 3.00 10.46 -15.46
C TYR A 112 2.40 11.80 -15.03
N ILE A 113 2.72 12.30 -13.84
CA ILE A 113 2.24 13.61 -13.36
C ILE A 113 2.88 14.77 -14.14
N ILE A 114 4.10 14.62 -14.65
CA ILE A 114 4.73 15.62 -15.51
C ILE A 114 3.94 15.74 -16.83
N ILE A 115 3.56 14.60 -17.42
CA ILE A 115 2.77 14.57 -18.67
C ILE A 115 1.30 14.97 -18.44
N PHE A 116 0.72 14.56 -17.31
CA PHE A 116 -0.67 14.80 -16.96
C PHE A 116 -0.79 15.48 -15.58
N PRO A 117 -0.53 16.80 -15.49
CA PRO A 117 -0.56 17.53 -14.21
C PRO A 117 -1.92 17.46 -13.49
N GLY A 118 -3.01 17.26 -14.24
CA GLY A 118 -4.36 17.08 -13.72
C GLY A 118 -4.55 15.82 -12.85
N ALA A 119 -3.67 14.82 -13.01
CA ALA A 119 -3.71 13.59 -12.20
C ALA A 119 -3.09 13.74 -10.81
N ARG A 120 -2.42 14.86 -10.53
CA ARG A 120 -1.85 15.13 -9.21
C ARG A 120 -2.98 15.26 -8.18
N TRP A 121 -2.78 14.62 -7.03
CA TRP A 121 -3.70 14.75 -5.90
C TRP A 121 -3.88 16.21 -5.49
N LYS A 122 -5.14 16.60 -5.22
CA LYS A 122 -5.50 17.92 -4.70
C LYS A 122 -6.26 17.75 -3.38
N LYS A 123 -5.96 18.62 -2.42
CA LYS A 123 -6.68 18.67 -1.14
C LYS A 123 -8.14 19.07 -1.42
N GLY A 124 -9.10 18.24 -0.99
CA GLY A 124 -10.54 18.47 -1.23
C GLY A 124 -11.15 17.66 -2.37
N THR A 125 -10.37 16.89 -3.13
CA THR A 125 -10.89 15.85 -4.03
C THR A 125 -10.81 14.47 -3.36
N LYS A 126 -11.91 14.06 -2.72
CA LYS A 126 -12.35 12.67 -2.48
C LYS A 126 -13.70 12.71 -1.77
#